data_AF-X1H9A8-F1
#
_entry.id   AF-X1H9A8-F1
#
_cell.length_a   1.000
_cell.length_b   1.000
_cell.length_c   1.000
_cell.angle_alpha   90.00
_cell.angle_beta   90.00
_cell.angle_gamma   90.00
#
_symmetry.space_group_name_H-M   'P 1'
#
loop_
_entity.id
_entity.type
_entity.pdbx_description
1 polymer ?
#
loop_
_entity_poly.entity_id
_entity_poly.type
_entity_poly.pdbx_seq_one_letter_code
_entity_poly.pdbx_strand_id
1 'polypeptide(L)'
;MKKNYYEIDEKIYQRFDQKNDMFCRYLWDKSLRIYQNNFAIDMLKNIKKHTEGYTHFDYAFSKASWTVYNRFPFAFSWVIPPDSKEVTFAALYWHIATHWPQPIHF
;
A
#
# COMPACT_ATOMS: atom_id res chain seq x y z
N MET A 1 -0.13 -21.37 -34.39
CA MET A 1 -1.06 -21.77 -33.31
C MET A 1 -0.59 -21.16 -32.01
N LYS A 2 -1.49 -20.61 -31.19
CA LYS A 2 -1.15 -20.07 -29.87
C LYS A 2 -0.81 -21.24 -28.95
N LYS A 3 0.37 -21.23 -28.34
CA LYS A 3 0.77 -22.25 -27.36
C LYS A 3 0.08 -21.93 -26.03
N ASN A 4 -0.72 -22.86 -25.52
CA ASN A 4 -1.28 -22.75 -24.18
C ASN A 4 -0.26 -23.33 -23.19
N TYR A 5 0.13 -22.53 -22.20
CA TYR A 5 1.10 -22.92 -21.17
C TYR A 5 0.48 -23.66 -19.99
N TYR A 6 -0.85 -23.63 -19.89
CA TYR A 6 -1.62 -24.20 -18.81
C TYR A 6 -2.77 -25.03 -19.36
N GLU A 7 -3.04 -26.15 -18.71
CA GLU A 7 -4.25 -26.94 -18.91
C GLU A 7 -5.32 -26.42 -17.94
N ILE A 8 -6.52 -26.14 -18.45
CA ILE A 8 -7.64 -25.60 -17.69
C ILE A 8 -8.75 -26.65 -17.69
N ASP A 9 -9.15 -27.09 -16.50
CA ASP A 9 -10.37 -27.87 -16.35
C ASP A 9 -11.57 -26.93 -16.25
N GLU A 10 -12.28 -26.78 -17.36
CA GLU A 10 -13.46 -25.92 -17.51
C GLU A 10 -14.63 -26.33 -16.59
N LYS A 11 -14.63 -27.54 -16.03
CA LYS A 11 -15.69 -27.97 -15.09
C LYS A 11 -15.52 -27.38 -13.69
N ILE A 12 -14.29 -27.03 -13.32
CA ILE A 12 -13.95 -26.50 -11.99
C ILE A 12 -13.46 -25.05 -12.04
N TYR A 13 -13.01 -24.60 -13.21
CA TYR A 13 -12.45 -23.27 -13.36
C TYR A 13 -13.54 -22.22 -13.14
N GLN A 14 -13.27 -21.33 -12.20
CA GLN A 14 -14.07 -20.15 -11.93
C GLN A 14 -13.16 -18.96 -11.72
N ARG A 15 -13.65 -17.76 -12.03
CA ARG A 15 -12.91 -16.53 -11.75
C ARG A 15 -12.66 -16.44 -10.24
N PHE A 16 -11.42 -16.17 -9.88
CA PHE A 16 -11.06 -15.96 -8.49
C PHE A 16 -11.60 -14.61 -8.00
N ASP A 17 -12.24 -14.60 -6.83
CA ASP A 17 -12.66 -13.37 -6.17
C ASP A 17 -11.46 -12.75 -5.44
N GLN A 18 -10.95 -11.66 -5.99
CA GLN A 18 -9.75 -10.96 -5.53
C GLN A 18 -9.81 -10.57 -4.05
N LYS A 19 -11.00 -10.39 -3.44
CA LYS A 19 -11.10 -10.11 -2.00
C LYS A 19 -10.52 -11.24 -1.14
N ASN A 20 -10.45 -12.46 -1.68
CA ASN A 20 -9.91 -13.64 -1.03
C ASN A 20 -8.38 -13.76 -1.20
N ASP A 21 -7.74 -12.88 -1.97
CA ASP A 21 -6.27 -12.82 -2.03
C ASP A 21 -5.70 -12.64 -0.62
N MET A 22 -4.53 -13.23 -0.37
CA MET A 22 -3.90 -13.19 0.95
C MET A 22 -3.74 -11.76 1.50
N PHE A 23 -3.48 -10.79 0.62
CA PHE A 23 -3.32 -9.38 0.97
C PHE A 23 -4.65 -8.65 1.26
N CYS A 24 -5.80 -9.18 0.84
CA CYS A 24 -7.10 -8.54 1.03
C CYS A 24 -7.96 -9.28 2.06
N ARG A 25 -7.79 -10.60 2.16
CA ARG A 25 -8.62 -11.48 3.00
C ARG A 25 -8.56 -11.11 4.48
N TYR A 26 -7.41 -10.67 4.97
CA TYR A 26 -7.22 -10.26 6.37
C TYR A 26 -8.10 -9.06 6.79
N LEU A 27 -8.65 -8.30 5.83
CA LEU A 27 -9.50 -7.14 6.09
C LEU A 27 -10.93 -7.53 6.51
N TRP A 28 -11.41 -8.72 6.15
CA TRP A 28 -12.80 -9.13 6.37
C TRP A 28 -13.00 -10.52 6.98
N ASP A 29 -12.03 -11.44 6.82
CA ASP A 29 -12.16 -12.80 7.35
C ASP A 29 -11.71 -12.89 8.82
N LYS A 30 -12.69 -12.89 9.73
CA LYS A 30 -12.49 -12.98 11.18
C LYS A 30 -11.90 -14.31 11.66
N SER A 31 -11.91 -15.36 10.82
CA SER A 31 -11.30 -16.64 11.17
C SER A 31 -9.78 -16.61 11.10
N LEU A 32 -9.20 -15.61 10.44
CA LEU A 32 -7.75 -15.46 10.33
C LEU A 32 -7.15 -14.95 11.64
N ARG A 33 -6.07 -15.59 12.08
CA ARG A 33 -5.25 -15.12 13.22
C ARG A 33 -4.75 -13.68 13.04
N ILE A 34 -4.55 -13.28 11.78
CA ILE A 34 -4.06 -11.96 11.39
C ILE A 34 -5.18 -10.97 11.04
N TYR A 35 -6.44 -11.30 11.33
CA TYR A 35 -7.58 -10.42 11.05
C TYR A 35 -7.32 -9.01 11.59
N GLN A 36 -7.34 -8.03 10.69
CA GLN A 36 -7.04 -6.62 10.97
C GLN A 36 -5.71 -6.35 11.70
N ASN A 37 -4.79 -7.32 11.75
CA ASN A 37 -3.46 -7.10 12.29
C ASN A 37 -2.62 -6.35 11.25
N ASN A 38 -2.44 -5.05 11.45
CA ASN A 38 -1.66 -4.21 10.56
C ASN A 38 -0.32 -3.85 11.21
N PHE A 39 0.67 -3.56 10.37
CA PHE A 39 2.04 -3.21 10.78
C PHE A 39 2.09 -2.05 11.79
N ALA A 40 1.11 -1.13 11.77
CA ALA A 40 1.10 0.07 12.58
C ALA A 40 0.46 -0.10 13.98
N ILE A 41 -0.41 -1.09 14.20
CA ILE A 41 -1.15 -1.27 15.47
C ILE A 41 -0.18 -1.44 16.64
N ASP A 42 0.86 -2.26 16.47
CA ASP A 42 1.83 -2.58 17.51
C ASP A 42 3.07 -1.66 17.47
N MET A 43 3.04 -0.56 16.72
CA MET A 43 4.21 0.31 16.48
C MET A 43 4.90 0.76 17.76
N LEU A 44 4.18 1.44 18.66
CA LEU A 44 4.76 1.95 19.91
C LEU A 44 5.33 0.84 20.79
N LYS A 45 4.72 -0.34 20.76
CA LYS A 45 5.15 -1.51 21.51
C LYS A 45 6.44 -2.09 20.92
N ASN A 46 6.54 -2.22 19.60
CA ASN A 46 7.71 -2.79 18.93
C ASN A 46 8.93 -1.89 19.08
N ILE A 47 8.73 -0.57 18.98
CA ILE A 47 9.75 0.45 19.23
C ILE A 47 10.28 0.34 20.66
N LYS A 48 9.40 0.33 21.66
CA LYS A 48 9.78 0.21 23.08
C LYS A 48 10.53 -1.09 23.38
N LYS A 49 10.24 -2.15 22.64
CA LYS A 49 10.92 -3.45 22.75
C LYS A 49 12.25 -3.53 21.99
N HIS A 50 12.64 -2.48 21.27
CA HIS A 50 13.82 -2.47 20.39
C HIS A 50 13.84 -3.67 19.43
N THR A 51 12.68 -3.98 18.85
CA THR A 51 12.55 -5.11 17.92
C THR A 51 13.24 -4.74 16.61
N GLU A 52 14.18 -5.57 16.16
CA GLU A 52 14.87 -5.38 14.88
C GLU A 52 13.87 -5.31 13.71
N GLY A 53 14.06 -4.35 12.79
CA GLY A 53 13.15 -4.10 11.67
C GLY A 53 11.87 -3.32 12.04
N TYR A 54 11.75 -2.86 13.29
CA TYR A 54 10.62 -2.06 13.78
C TYR A 54 11.08 -0.81 14.54
N THR A 55 12.21 -0.23 14.12
CA THR A 55 12.68 1.04 14.65
C THR A 55 11.80 2.21 14.17
N HIS A 56 11.97 3.39 14.77
CA HIS A 56 11.35 4.62 14.26
C HIS A 56 11.65 4.84 12.78
N PHE A 57 12.89 4.57 12.37
CA PHE A 57 13.32 4.75 11.00
C PHE A 57 12.60 3.78 10.06
N ASP A 58 12.47 2.50 10.43
CA ASP A 58 11.79 1.49 9.61
C ASP A 58 10.32 1.83 9.40
N TYR A 59 9.64 2.30 10.45
CA TYR A 59 8.26 2.77 10.37
C TYR A 59 8.11 4.01 9.48
N ALA A 60 9.02 4.98 9.62
CA ALA A 60 9.02 6.20 8.80
C ALA A 60 9.29 5.85 7.31
N PHE A 61 10.26 4.98 7.06
CA PHE A 61 10.61 4.54 5.72
C PHE A 61 9.45 3.78 5.06
N SER A 62 8.85 2.82 5.77
CA SER A 62 7.65 2.11 5.31
C SER A 62 6.53 3.07 4.94
N LYS A 63 6.21 4.05 5.80
CA LYS A 63 5.19 5.08 5.51
C LYS A 63 5.54 5.90 4.26
N ALA A 64 6.80 6.31 4.11
CA ALA A 64 7.27 7.05 2.95
C ALA A 64 7.17 6.24 1.65
N SER A 65 7.42 4.93 1.69
CA SER A 65 7.29 4.06 0.50
C SER A 65 5.88 4.05 -0.09
N TRP A 66 4.84 4.29 0.73
CA TRP A 66 3.44 4.35 0.29
C TRP A 66 3.00 5.72 -0.25
N THR A 67 3.92 6.69 -0.39
CA THR A 67 3.58 8.06 -0.79
C THR A 67 2.82 8.14 -2.11
N VAL A 68 3.26 7.39 -3.14
CA VAL A 68 2.61 7.40 -4.46
C VAL A 68 1.16 6.95 -4.34
N TYR A 69 0.93 5.82 -3.67
CA TYR A 69 -0.39 5.26 -3.46
C TYR A 69 -1.31 6.19 -2.65
N ASN A 70 -0.80 6.75 -1.56
CA ASN A 70 -1.61 7.56 -0.64
C ASN A 70 -1.91 8.96 -1.20
N ARG A 71 -1.02 9.53 -2.01
CA ARG A 71 -1.07 10.95 -2.39
C ARG A 71 -1.49 11.20 -3.82
N PHE A 72 -1.40 10.20 -4.69
CA PHE A 72 -1.69 10.34 -6.13
C PHE A 72 -2.87 9.43 -6.50
N PRO A 73 -4.12 9.89 -6.32
CA PRO A 73 -5.33 9.06 -6.51
C PRO A 73 -5.50 8.51 -7.95
N PHE A 74 -4.72 9.02 -8.90
CA PHE A 74 -4.75 8.60 -10.30
C PHE A 74 -3.49 7.85 -10.76
N ALA A 75 -2.53 7.59 -9.87
CA ALA A 75 -1.28 6.91 -10.23
C ALA A 75 -1.50 5.51 -10.82
N PHE A 76 -2.63 4.88 -10.52
CA PHE A 76 -3.00 3.53 -10.99
C PHE A 76 -4.30 3.52 -11.80
N SER A 77 -4.79 4.68 -12.25
CA SER A 77 -6.00 4.77 -13.07
C SER A 77 -5.68 4.46 -14.53
N TRP A 78 -6.57 3.72 -15.19
CA TRP A 78 -6.54 3.54 -16.64
C TRP A 78 -6.98 4.79 -17.41
N VAL A 79 -7.71 5.70 -16.72
CA VAL A 79 -8.18 6.97 -17.28
C VAL A 79 -7.30 8.09 -16.75
N ILE A 80 -6.70 8.84 -17.67
CA ILE A 80 -5.96 10.06 -17.35
C ILE A 80 -7.00 11.18 -17.13
N PRO A 81 -7.05 11.80 -15.94
CA PRO A 81 -7.97 12.91 -15.70
C PRO A 81 -7.64 14.09 -16.63
N PRO A 82 -8.64 14.81 -17.16
CA PRO A 82 -8.41 15.91 -18.10
C PRO A 82 -7.50 17.02 -17.54
N ASP A 83 -7.50 17.24 -16.21
CA ASP A 83 -6.73 18.30 -15.54
C ASP A 83 -5.34 17.84 -15.02
N SER A 84 -4.90 16.61 -15.34
CA SER A 84 -3.69 16.04 -14.74
C SER A 84 -2.36 16.58 -15.30
N LYS A 85 -2.39 17.47 -16.31
CA LYS A 85 -1.18 18.01 -16.94
C LYS A 85 -0.51 19.14 -16.13
N GLU A 86 -1.25 19.82 -15.26
CA GLU A 86 -0.71 20.93 -14.43
C GLU A 86 -0.52 20.55 -12.95
N VAL A 87 -1.24 19.54 -12.47
CA VAL A 87 -1.33 19.21 -11.04
C VAL A 87 -0.12 18.41 -10.52
N THR A 88 0.72 17.82 -11.39
CA THR A 88 1.74 16.87 -10.93
C THR A 88 2.99 17.53 -10.34
N PHE A 89 3.46 18.65 -10.87
CA PHE A 89 4.66 19.33 -10.36
C PHE A 89 4.34 20.40 -9.32
N ALA A 90 3.32 21.25 -9.56
CA ALA A 90 2.96 22.32 -8.65
C ALA A 90 2.38 21.79 -7.33
N ALA A 91 1.51 20.77 -7.36
CA ALA A 91 0.96 20.19 -6.13
C ALA A 91 2.01 19.38 -5.35
N LEU A 92 2.96 18.73 -6.04
CA LEU A 92 4.10 18.08 -5.40
C LEU A 92 4.99 19.11 -4.68
N TYR A 93 5.33 20.21 -5.36
CA TYR A 93 6.16 21.27 -4.79
C TYR A 93 5.47 21.97 -3.62
N TRP A 94 4.18 22.33 -3.77
CA TRP A 94 3.42 23.00 -2.72
C TRP A 94 3.22 22.11 -1.49
N HIS A 95 2.99 20.80 -1.67
CA HIS A 95 2.76 19.90 -0.56
C HIS A 95 4.05 19.48 0.17
N ILE A 96 5.16 19.26 -0.56
CA ILE A 96 6.49 19.09 0.06
C ILE A 96 6.86 20.36 0.85
N ALA A 97 6.64 21.55 0.29
CA ALA A 97 6.99 22.81 0.95
C ALA A 97 6.13 23.13 2.19
N THR A 98 4.91 22.60 2.29
CA THR A 98 3.97 22.96 3.38
C THR A 98 3.72 21.86 4.41
N HIS A 99 4.02 20.59 4.10
CA HIS A 99 3.73 19.45 4.97
C HIS A 99 4.95 18.58 5.29
N TRP A 100 6.15 18.92 4.78
CA TRP A 100 7.38 18.37 5.33
C TRP A 100 7.59 18.97 6.72
N PRO A 101 7.65 18.17 7.80
CA PRO A 101 7.99 18.72 9.10
C PRO A 101 9.38 19.35 8.98
N GLN A 102 9.50 20.60 9.46
CA GLN A 102 10.80 21.19 9.79
C GLN A 102 11.64 20.11 10.47
N PRO A 103 12.95 20.00 10.15
CA PRO A 103 13.77 18.91 10.66
C PRO A 103 13.58 18.84 12.17
N ILE A 104 12.99 17.73 12.63
CA ILE A 104 13.00 17.41 14.04
C ILE A 104 14.48 17.23 14.35
N HIS A 105 15.06 18.21 15.03
CA HIS A 105 16.39 18.08 15.59
C HIS A 105 16.36 16.83 16.47
N PHE A 106 17.13 15.81 16.05
CA PHE A 106 17.39 14.60 16.82
C PHE A 106 18.09 14.94 18.13
#